data_AF-A0A920JH48-F1
#
_entry.id   AF-A0A920JH48-F1
#
_cell.length_a   1.000
_cell.length_b   1.000
_cell.length_c   1.000
_cell.angle_alpha   90.00
_cell.angle_beta   90.00
_cell.angle_gamma   90.00
#
_symmetry.space_group_name_H-M   'P 1'
#
loop_
_entity.id
_entity.type
_entity.pdbx_description
1 polymer ?
#
loop_
_entity_poly.entity_id
_entity_poly.type
_entity_poly.pdbx_seq_one_letter_code
_entity_poly.pdbx_strand_id
1 'polypeptide(L)'
;MLTKKDLDSLKILITAGGTREPIDPVRYITNKSSGKQGYALAKAAYMRGADVTLVTSMPDHAPHGVKVLCAQTAKDMEDVVMENQEGFDVIIMAAAIADFRPAEVSDHKIKKTKSLGKVLR
;
A
#
# COMPACT_ATOMS: atom_id res chain seq x y z
N MET A 1 21.69 -18.80 -10.21
CA MET A 1 20.69 -19.25 -11.20
C MET A 1 20.10 -18.02 -11.87
N LEU A 2 20.23 -17.91 -13.19
CA LEU A 2 19.64 -16.80 -13.95
C LEU A 2 18.17 -17.12 -14.18
N THR A 3 17.26 -16.34 -13.58
CA THR A 3 15.82 -16.45 -13.82
C THR A 3 15.51 -16.11 -15.28
N LYS A 4 14.64 -16.90 -15.93
CA LYS A 4 14.17 -16.63 -17.30
C LYS A 4 13.55 -15.22 -17.36
N LYS A 5 13.93 -14.44 -18.37
CA LYS A 5 13.47 -13.06 -18.57
C LYS A 5 12.21 -13.02 -19.45
N ASP A 6 11.19 -13.73 -19.03
CA ASP A 6 9.95 -13.89 -19.80
C ASP A 6 8.92 -12.77 -19.58
N LEU A 7 9.20 -11.84 -18.66
CA LEU A 7 8.42 -10.60 -18.48
C LEU A 7 9.18 -9.37 -18.99
N ASP A 8 10.23 -9.58 -19.78
CA ASP A 8 10.99 -8.49 -20.38
C ASP A 8 10.07 -7.61 -21.25
N SER A 9 10.33 -6.30 -21.27
CA SER A 9 9.49 -5.26 -21.90
C SER A 9 8.11 -5.00 -21.29
N LEU A 10 7.66 -5.76 -20.29
CA LEU A 10 6.39 -5.47 -19.60
C LEU A 10 6.57 -4.45 -18.50
N LYS A 11 5.62 -3.50 -18.41
CA LYS A 11 5.48 -2.59 -17.29
C LYS A 11 4.41 -3.12 -16.34
N ILE A 12 4.79 -3.35 -15.08
CA ILE A 12 3.90 -3.92 -14.07
C ILE A 12 3.79 -2.98 -12.87
N LEU A 13 2.56 -2.56 -12.55
CA LEU A 13 2.24 -1.82 -11.34
C LEU A 13 1.70 -2.78 -10.29
N ILE A 14 2.22 -2.72 -9.07
CA ILE A 14 1.81 -3.60 -7.97
C ILE A 14 1.52 -2.76 -6.73
N THR A 15 0.37 -2.96 -6.09
CA THR A 15 0.09 -2.35 -4.78
C THR A 15 0.44 -3.32 -3.65
N ALA A 16 0.96 -2.83 -2.51
CA ALA A 16 1.31 -3.69 -1.37
C ALA A 16 1.16 -3.00 -0.01
N GLY A 17 0.84 -3.79 1.02
CA GLY A 17 0.71 -3.33 2.40
C GLY A 17 -0.74 -3.03 2.80
N GLY A 18 -0.98 -2.74 4.08
CA GLY A 18 -2.28 -2.28 4.57
C GLY A 18 -2.31 -0.76 4.65
N THR A 19 -3.38 -0.12 4.20
CA THR A 19 -3.53 1.34 4.33
C THR A 19 -3.76 1.73 5.80
N ARG A 20 -3.50 2.99 6.12
CA ARG A 20 -3.60 3.56 7.46
C ARG A 20 -4.50 4.78 7.40
N GLU A 21 -5.73 4.65 7.87
CA GLU A 21 -6.72 5.73 7.87
C GLU A 21 -6.62 6.50 9.20
N PRO A 22 -6.07 7.73 9.22
CA PRO A 22 -5.81 8.46 10.45
C PRO A 22 -7.10 8.86 11.15
N ILE A 23 -7.15 8.67 12.46
CA ILE A 23 -8.21 9.18 13.35
C ILE A 23 -7.75 10.50 14.00
N ASP A 24 -6.50 10.49 14.48
CA ASP A 24 -5.79 11.62 15.07
C ASP A 24 -4.28 11.42 14.84
N PRO A 25 -3.38 12.34 15.26
CA PRO A 25 -1.94 12.20 14.99
C PRO A 25 -1.26 10.99 15.64
N VAL A 26 -1.97 10.22 16.47
CA VAL A 26 -1.45 9.09 17.25
C VAL A 26 -2.11 7.77 16.85
N ARG A 27 -3.28 7.81 16.22
CA ARG A 27 -4.12 6.63 15.96
C ARG A 27 -4.57 6.59 14.51
N TYR A 28 -4.64 5.38 13.97
CA TYR A 28 -5.20 5.10 12.66
C TYR A 28 -5.90 3.74 12.65
N ILE A 29 -6.82 3.55 11.71
CA ILE A 29 -7.43 2.26 11.38
C ILE A 29 -6.56 1.60 10.32
N THR A 30 -6.24 0.32 10.46
CA THR A 30 -5.45 -0.40 9.46
C THR A 30 -5.84 -1.88 9.41
N ASN A 31 -5.57 -2.48 8.26
CA ASN A 31 -5.58 -3.93 8.09
C ASN A 31 -4.22 -4.51 8.49
N LYS A 32 -4.21 -5.68 9.15
CA LYS A 32 -2.98 -6.37 9.61
C LYS A 32 -2.21 -7.05 8.44
N SER A 33 -2.07 -6.35 7.31
CA SER A 33 -1.28 -6.80 6.18
C SER A 33 0.18 -6.39 6.37
N SER A 34 1.09 -7.35 6.15
CA SER A 34 2.53 -7.09 6.16
C SER A 34 3.09 -6.71 4.78
N GLY A 35 2.27 -6.75 3.73
CA GLY A 35 2.71 -6.49 2.35
C GLY A 35 3.62 -7.56 1.74
N LYS A 36 4.07 -8.57 2.50
CA LYS A 36 5.03 -9.60 2.07
C LYS A 36 4.69 -10.26 0.73
N GLN A 37 3.41 -10.55 0.47
CA GLN A 37 2.99 -11.13 -0.79
C GLN A 37 3.18 -10.15 -1.96
N GLY A 38 2.75 -8.90 -1.82
CA GLY A 38 2.96 -7.86 -2.83
C GLY A 38 4.45 -7.60 -3.12
N TYR A 39 5.29 -7.57 -2.07
CA TYR A 39 6.75 -7.45 -2.24
C TYR A 39 7.36 -8.67 -2.93
N ALA A 40 6.89 -9.88 -2.63
CA ALA A 40 7.34 -11.08 -3.31
C ALA A 40 6.96 -11.07 -4.80
N LEU A 41 5.76 -10.60 -5.14
CA LEU A 41 5.31 -10.41 -6.52
C LEU A 41 6.19 -9.39 -7.25
N ALA A 42 6.45 -8.24 -6.64
CA ALA A 42 7.33 -7.21 -7.21
C ALA A 42 8.75 -7.72 -7.45
N LYS A 43 9.31 -8.42 -6.48
CA LYS A 43 10.63 -9.05 -6.62
C LYS A 43 10.66 -10.08 -7.75
N ALA A 44 9.65 -10.95 -7.82
CA ALA A 44 9.57 -11.99 -8.84
C ALA A 44 9.41 -11.40 -10.24
N ALA A 45 8.57 -10.37 -10.40
CA ALA A 45 8.38 -9.67 -11.66
C ALA A 45 9.68 -9.01 -12.15
N TYR A 46 10.35 -8.26 -11.27
CA TYR A 46 11.64 -7.64 -11.56
C TYR A 46 12.72 -8.67 -11.92
N MET A 47 12.82 -9.77 -11.15
CA MET A 47 13.76 -10.85 -11.44
C MET A 47 13.50 -11.51 -12.81
N ARG A 48 12.25 -11.48 -13.31
CA ARG A 48 11.84 -11.98 -14.63
C ARG A 48 11.91 -10.91 -15.74
N GLY A 49 12.43 -9.72 -15.46
CA GLY A 49 12.74 -8.70 -16.47
C GLY A 49 11.72 -7.57 -16.62
N ALA A 50 10.62 -7.57 -15.86
CA ALA A 50 9.64 -6.49 -15.94
C ALA A 50 10.19 -5.16 -15.39
N ASP A 51 9.71 -4.05 -15.95
CA ASP A 51 9.79 -2.72 -15.35
C ASP A 51 8.69 -2.60 -14.27
N VAL A 52 9.09 -2.62 -13.01
CA VAL A 52 8.15 -2.74 -11.88
C VAL A 52 8.04 -1.42 -11.14
N THR A 53 6.80 -0.95 -11.01
CA THR A 53 6.42 0.11 -10.07
C THR A 53 5.61 -0.48 -8.92
N LEU A 54 6.10 -0.29 -7.70
CA LEU A 54 5.48 -0.73 -6.46
C LEU A 54 4.87 0.47 -5.73
N VAL A 55 3.55 0.48 -5.57
CA VAL A 55 2.85 1.45 -4.72
C VAL A 55 2.62 0.80 -3.35
N THR A 56 3.11 1.41 -2.26
CA THR A 56 3.02 0.77 -0.94
C THR A 56 2.89 1.73 0.23
N SER A 57 2.21 1.28 1.29
CA SER A 57 2.13 1.98 2.57
C SER A 57 3.31 1.72 3.52
N MET A 58 4.22 0.80 3.16
CA MET A 58 5.39 0.41 3.97
C MET A 58 6.65 0.31 3.08
N PRO A 59 7.21 1.44 2.63
CA PRO A 59 8.30 1.44 1.64
C PRO A 59 9.59 0.78 2.13
N ASP A 60 9.84 0.72 3.45
CA ASP A 60 11.05 0.14 4.04
C ASP A 60 11.25 -1.36 3.76
N HIS A 61 10.20 -2.05 3.31
CA HIS A 61 10.23 -3.47 2.98
C HIS A 61 10.26 -3.75 1.47
N ALA A 62 10.34 -2.72 0.64
CA ALA A 62 10.36 -2.87 -0.81
C ALA A 62 11.63 -3.62 -1.28
N PRO A 63 11.50 -4.50 -2.29
CA PRO A 63 12.66 -5.16 -2.88
C PRO A 63 13.52 -4.15 -3.65
N HIS A 64 14.83 -4.38 -3.72
CA HIS A 64 15.72 -3.57 -4.55
C HIS A 64 15.40 -3.71 -6.04
N GLY A 65 15.65 -2.65 -6.80
CA GLY A 65 15.54 -2.64 -8.27
C GLY A 65 14.15 -2.30 -8.81
N VAL A 66 13.14 -2.11 -7.95
CA VAL A 66 11.81 -1.64 -8.35
C VAL A 66 11.65 -0.15 -8.06
N LYS A 67 10.87 0.56 -8.87
CA LYS A 67 10.45 1.94 -8.57
C LYS A 67 9.43 1.90 -7.43
N VAL A 68 9.59 2.70 -6.39
CA VAL A 68 8.69 2.71 -5.22
C VAL A 68 7.96 4.03 -5.14
N LEU A 69 6.64 3.97 -5.03
CA LEU A 69 5.75 5.10 -4.73
C LEU A 69 5.09 4.85 -3.37
N CYS A 70 5.10 5.85 -2.49
CA CYS A 70 4.54 5.74 -1.16
C CYS A 70 3.10 6.26 -1.13
N ALA A 71 2.20 5.48 -0.53
CA ALA A 71 0.81 5.86 -0.33
C ALA A 71 0.32 5.29 1.01
N GLN A 72 -0.08 6.14 1.95
CA GLN A 72 -0.42 5.70 3.31
C GLN A 72 -1.89 5.35 3.45
N THR A 73 -2.78 6.19 2.93
CA THR A 73 -4.24 6.00 3.01
C THR A 73 -4.77 5.27 1.77
N ALA A 74 -6.01 4.78 1.86
CA ALA A 74 -6.74 4.25 0.71
C ALA A 74 -6.88 5.32 -0.39
N LYS A 75 -7.08 6.57 -0.01
CA LYS A 75 -7.21 7.68 -0.96
C LYS A 75 -5.89 8.01 -1.65
N ASP A 76 -4.80 8.09 -0.89
CA ASP A 76 -3.46 8.30 -1.46
C ASP A 76 -3.13 7.19 -2.47
N MET A 77 -3.50 5.94 -2.15
CA MET A 77 -3.20 4.80 -3.00
C MET A 77 -4.04 4.81 -4.27
N GLU A 78 -5.32 5.18 -4.17
CA GLU A 78 -6.17 5.45 -5.33
C GLU A 78 -5.53 6.53 -6.21
N ASP A 79 -5.19 7.69 -5.65
CA ASP A 79 -4.66 8.82 -6.41
C ASP A 79 -3.35 8.44 -7.12
N VAL A 80 -2.40 7.84 -6.40
CA VAL A 80 -1.12 7.38 -6.98
C VAL A 80 -1.33 6.35 -8.08
N VAL A 81 -2.24 5.39 -7.90
CA VAL A 81 -2.53 4.39 -8.94
C VAL A 81 -3.17 5.06 -10.14
N MET A 82 -4.17 5.93 -9.94
CA MET A 82 -4.89 6.57 -11.04
C MET A 82 -4.02 7.52 -11.85
N GLU A 83 -3.09 8.24 -11.20
CA GLU A 83 -2.09 9.10 -11.85
C GLU A 83 -1.05 8.32 -12.67
N ASN A 84 -0.80 7.06 -12.31
CA ASN A 84 0.25 6.24 -12.91
C ASN A 84 -0.29 5.09 -13.77
N GLN A 85 -1.59 4.79 -13.79
CA GLN A 85 -2.12 3.58 -14.43
C GLN A 85 -1.90 3.55 -15.94
N GLU A 86 -1.80 4.72 -16.58
CA GLU A 86 -1.63 4.81 -18.03
C GLU A 86 -0.27 4.24 -18.46
N GLY A 87 -0.31 3.30 -19.41
CA GLY A 87 0.91 2.72 -20.00
C GLY A 87 1.52 1.55 -19.21
N PHE A 88 0.84 1.03 -18.18
CA PHE A 88 1.15 -0.28 -17.61
C PHE A 88 0.41 -1.39 -18.35
N ASP A 89 1.10 -2.51 -18.59
CA ASP A 89 0.51 -3.68 -19.22
C ASP A 89 -0.29 -4.52 -18.22
N VAL A 90 0.14 -4.51 -16.95
CA VAL A 90 -0.46 -5.28 -15.86
C VAL A 90 -0.50 -4.45 -14.58
N ILE A 91 -1.66 -4.47 -13.92
CA ILE A 91 -1.85 -3.90 -12.59
C ILE A 91 -2.26 -5.01 -11.63
N ILE A 92 -1.51 -5.17 -10.54
CA ILE A 92 -1.77 -6.17 -9.49
C ILE A 92 -2.15 -5.46 -8.19
N MET A 93 -3.43 -5.55 -7.83
CA MET A 93 -3.98 -4.92 -6.63
C MET A 93 -3.82 -5.82 -5.39
N ALA A 94 -2.60 -5.93 -4.85
CA ALA A 94 -2.28 -6.81 -3.72
C ALA A 94 -2.23 -6.09 -2.35
N ALA A 95 -2.50 -4.79 -2.29
CA ALA A 95 -2.66 -4.06 -1.03
C ALA A 95 -3.97 -4.40 -0.32
N ALA A 96 -3.95 -4.36 1.01
CA ALA A 96 -5.14 -4.50 1.85
C ALA A 96 -5.73 -3.11 2.13
N ILE A 97 -6.52 -2.61 1.17
CA ILE A 97 -7.20 -1.32 1.22
C ILE A 97 -8.26 -1.31 2.32
N ALA A 98 -8.36 -0.23 3.09
CA ALA A 98 -9.44 -0.03 4.05
C ALA A 98 -10.74 0.37 3.32
N ASP A 99 -11.85 -0.27 3.67
CA ASP A 99 -13.17 0.04 3.10
C ASP A 99 -13.78 1.33 3.69
N PHE A 100 -13.35 1.71 4.89
CA PHE A 100 -13.86 2.86 5.63
C PHE A 100 -12.73 3.72 6.17
N ARG A 101 -12.98 5.02 6.21
CA ARG A 101 -12.12 6.01 6.87
C ARG A 101 -12.94 6.89 7.81
N PRO A 102 -12.34 7.49 8.84
CA PRO A 102 -13.01 8.52 9.63
C PRO A 102 -13.54 9.64 8.73
N ALA A 103 -14.77 10.10 9.00
CA ALA A 103 -15.37 11.21 8.26
C ALA A 103 -14.60 12.53 8.50
N GLU A 104 -14.08 12.69 9.72
CA GLU A 104 -13.24 13.80 10.13
C GLU A 104 -11.97 13.25 10.80
N VAL A 105 -10.83 13.82 10.46
CA VAL A 105 -9.54 13.53 11.10
C VAL A 105 -9.25 14.66 12.07
N SER A 106 -8.93 14.33 13.32
CA SER A 106 -8.58 15.36 14.30
C SER A 106 -7.12 15.78 14.15
N ASP A 107 -6.84 17.09 14.17
CA ASP A 107 -5.47 17.62 14.20
C ASP A 107 -4.79 17.43 15.57
N HIS A 108 -5.53 16.98 16.57
CA HIS A 108 -5.05 16.79 17.94
C HIS A 108 -5.42 15.42 18.49
N LYS A 109 -4.56 14.88 19.37
CA LYS A 109 -4.86 13.62 20.06
C LYS A 109 -6.19 13.72 20.81
N ILE A 110 -7.15 12.88 20.44
CA ILE A 110 -8.47 12.88 21.06
C ILE A 110 -8.33 12.44 22.52
N LYS A 111 -8.73 13.32 23.44
CA LYS A 111 -8.68 13.10 24.89
C LYS A 111 -9.82 12.19 25.34
N LYS A 112 -9.56 11.39 26.38
CA LYS A 112 -10.60 10.58 27.03
C LYS A 112 -11.59 11.51 27.76
N THR A 113 -12.86 11.46 27.39
CA THR A 113 -13.95 12.10 28.13
C THR A 113 -14.61 11.08 29.07
N LYS A 114 -15.24 11.55 30.16
CA LYS A 114 -15.83 10.67 31.19
C LYS A 114 -17.03 9.83 30.70
N SER A 115 -17.56 10.08 29.51
CA SER A 115 -18.83 9.51 29.02
C SER A 115 -18.74 8.35 28.03
N LEU A 116 -17.55 7.77 27.75
CA LEU A 116 -17.50 6.55 26.96
C LEU A 116 -17.96 5.34 27.79
N GLY A 117 -19.26 5.05 27.69
CA GLY A 117 -19.87 3.82 28.19
C GLY A 117 -19.13 2.58 27.66
N LYS A 118 -18.97 1.59 28.54
CA LYS A 118 -18.36 0.26 28.37
C LYS A 118 -17.39 0.15 27.19
N VAL A 119 -16.09 0.25 27.53
CA VAL A 119 -14.97 -0.24 26.71
C VAL A 119 -15.35 -1.60 26.12
N LEU A 120 -15.32 -1.70 24.78
CA LEU A 120 -15.42 -2.95 24.02
C LEU A 120 -14.44 -3.95 24.66
N ARG A 121 -15.00 -4.94 25.35
CA ARG A 121 -14.26 -6.11 25.85
C ARG A 121 -14.30 -7.19 24.79
#